data_AF-A0A2V8RUT9-F1
#
_entry.id   AF-A0A2V8RUT9-F1
#
_cell.length_a   1.000
_cell.length_b   1.000
_cell.length_c   1.000
_cell.angle_alpha   90.00
_cell.angle_beta   90.00
_cell.angle_gamma   90.00
#
_symmetry.space_group_name_H-M   'P 1'
#
loop_
_entity.id
_entity.type
_entity.pdbx_description
1 polymer ?
#
loop_
_entity_poly.entity_id
_entity_poly.type
_entity_poly.pdbx_seq_one_letter_code
_entity_poly.pdbx_strand_id
1 'polypeptide(L)' 'DPQQILYSAAIASGSVALGLNVPATKGATFKITRTGSGAGVLNVGTGPLKPLITNSWCDVTYNGTAWYLAAYGTL' A
#
# COMPACT_ATOMS: atom_id res chain seq x y z
N ASP A 1 6.02 -12.67 19.43
CA ASP A 1 6.91 -12.22 18.35
C ASP A 1 6.04 -11.51 17.32
N PRO A 2 6.15 -10.19 17.07
CA PRO A 2 5.24 -9.57 16.12
C PRO A 2 5.59 -10.08 14.72
N GLN A 3 4.67 -10.84 14.13
CA GLN A 3 4.78 -11.35 12.77
C GLN A 3 4.94 -10.19 11.78
N GLN A 4 6.19 -9.94 11.39
CA GLN A 4 6.51 -9.04 10.30
C GLN A 4 6.15 -9.75 9.00
N ILE A 5 4.93 -9.54 8.50
CA ILE A 5 4.55 -10.06 7.18
C ILE A 5 5.07 -9.10 6.11
N LEU A 6 6.29 -9.38 5.63
CA LEU A 6 6.87 -8.73 4.46
C LEU A 6 6.27 -9.33 3.19
N TYR A 7 5.29 -8.64 2.61
CA TYR A 7 4.85 -8.93 1.25
C TYR A 7 5.76 -8.20 0.25
N SER A 8 6.92 -8.77 -0.04
CA SER A 8 7.80 -8.28 -1.12
C SER A 8 7.41 -8.98 -2.43
N ALA A 9 6.56 -8.34 -3.23
CA ALA A 9 6.34 -8.73 -4.61
C ALA A 9 6.82 -7.60 -5.53
N ALA A 10 7.54 -7.93 -6.60
CA ALA A 10 7.81 -6.98 -7.67
C ALA A 10 6.48 -6.72 -8.41
N ILE A 11 5.80 -5.61 -8.08
CA ILE A 11 4.56 -5.22 -8.76
C ILE A 11 4.93 -4.43 -10.01
N ALA A 12 5.00 -5.12 -11.14
CA ALA A 12 5.17 -4.51 -12.45
C ALA A 12 3.84 -3.84 -12.89
N SER A 13 3.82 -2.50 -12.88
CA SER A 13 2.75 -1.65 -13.45
C SER A 13 1.29 -1.91 -12.99
N GLY A 14 1.09 -2.65 -11.90
CA GLY A 14 -0.24 -3.05 -11.40
C GLY A 14 -0.75 -2.26 -10.21
N SER A 15 -1.90 -2.67 -9.68
CA SER A 15 -2.49 -2.15 -8.43
C SER A 15 -2.12 -3.03 -7.23
N VAL A 16 -2.03 -2.41 -6.05
CA VAL A 16 -2.02 -3.11 -4.76
C VAL A 16 -3.44 -3.13 -4.24
N ALA A 17 -4.07 -4.31 -4.20
CA ALA A 17 -5.36 -4.44 -3.57
C ALA A 17 -5.21 -4.70 -2.06
N LEU A 18 -6.00 -4.01 -1.24
CA LEU A 18 -5.99 -4.18 0.21
C LEU A 18 -7.19 -5.03 0.62
N GLY A 19 -6.94 -6.15 1.30
CA GLY A 19 -7.97 -6.90 2.04
C GLY A 19 -8.91 -7.78 1.21
N LEU A 20 -8.45 -8.43 0.13
CA LEU A 20 -9.37 -9.25 -0.67
C LEU A 20 -9.88 -10.53 0.01
N ASN A 21 -9.18 -11.12 0.97
CA ASN A 21 -9.53 -12.46 1.47
C ASN A 21 -9.35 -12.67 2.99
N VAL A 22 -8.88 -11.69 3.74
CA VAL A 22 -8.71 -11.78 5.20
C VAL A 22 -9.09 -10.44 5.83
N PRO A 23 -10.01 -10.40 6.82
CA PRO A 23 -10.34 -9.17 7.51
C PRO A 23 -9.10 -8.65 8.25
N ALA A 24 -8.72 -7.41 7.95
CA ALA A 24 -7.64 -6.74 8.65
C ALA A 24 -8.05 -6.42 10.09
N THR A 25 -7.10 -6.46 11.02
CA THR A 25 -7.36 -6.01 12.40
C THR A 25 -7.36 -4.48 12.44
N LYS A 26 -8.27 -3.87 13.23
CA LYS A 26 -8.25 -2.42 13.46
C LYS A 26 -6.86 -1.98 13.95
N GLY A 27 -6.31 -0.95 13.32
CA GLY A 27 -4.95 -0.44 13.59
C GLY A 27 -3.85 -1.14 12.78
N ALA A 28 -4.19 -2.11 11.92
CA ALA A 28 -3.21 -2.67 10.99
C ALA A 28 -2.71 -1.58 10.03
N THR A 29 -1.39 -1.52 9.84
CA THR A 29 -0.73 -0.54 8.98
C THR A 29 0.19 -1.23 7.99
N PHE A 30 0.20 -0.72 6.76
CA PHE A 30 1.19 -1.10 5.75
C PHE A 30 1.92 0.13 5.24
N LYS A 31 3.23 -0.01 5.07
CA LYS A 31 4.06 0.93 4.30
C LYS A 31 4.31 0.37 2.91
N ILE A 32 3.99 1.15 1.90
CA ILE A 32 4.15 0.79 0.49
C ILE A 32 5.10 1.80 -0.13
N THR A 33 6.15 1.31 -0.78
CA THR A 33 7.17 2.13 -1.42
C THR A 33 7.36 1.70 -2.87
N ARG A 34 7.41 2.67 -3.79
CA ARG A 34 7.70 2.43 -5.21
C ARG A 34 9.11 2.89 -5.56
N THR A 35 10.01 1.92 -5.76
CA THR A 35 11.42 2.13 -6.14
C THR A 35 11.75 1.77 -7.59
N GLY A 36 10.81 1.16 -8.32
CA GLY A 36 11.02 0.80 -9.73
C GLY A 36 11.10 2.02 -10.65
N SER A 37 11.84 1.91 -11.75
CA SER A 37 11.96 2.95 -12.77
C SER A 37 10.78 2.96 -13.76
N GLY A 38 10.69 4.02 -14.58
CA GLY A 38 9.65 4.19 -15.61
C GLY A 38 8.47 5.06 -15.19
N ALA A 39 7.59 5.35 -16.14
CA ALA A 39 6.46 6.28 -15.97
C ALA A 39 5.19 5.65 -15.36
N GLY A 40 5.22 4.34 -15.09
CA GLY A 40 4.06 3.62 -14.56
C GLY A 40 3.71 4.00 -13.13
N VAL A 41 2.42 4.17 -12.87
CA VAL A 41 1.85 4.44 -11.54
C VAL A 41 1.47 3.13 -10.85
N LEU A 42 1.74 3.03 -9.54
CA LEU A 42 1.24 1.96 -8.67
C LEU A 42 0.01 2.47 -7.91
N ASN A 43 -1.17 1.92 -8.22
CA ASN A 43 -2.42 2.32 -7.58
C ASN A 43 -2.65 1.51 -6.30
N VAL A 44 -2.79 2.17 -5.14
CA VAL A 44 -3.02 1.51 -3.85
C VAL A 44 -4.50 1.55 -3.46
N GLY A 45 -5.10 0.39 -3.16
CA GLY A 45 -6.49 0.24 -2.70
C GLY A 45 -7.53 0.18 -3.83
N THR A 46 -8.78 -0.20 -3.50
CA THR A 46 -9.93 -0.13 -4.41
C THR A 46 -10.40 1.31 -4.54
N GLY A 47 -10.38 1.87 -5.76
CA GLY A 47 -10.72 3.28 -6.03
C GLY A 47 -9.62 4.25 -5.60
N PRO A 48 -8.40 4.09 -6.15
CA PRO A 48 -7.11 4.22 -5.46
C PRO A 48 -7.08 5.24 -4.30
N LEU A 49 -6.78 4.75 -3.09
CA LEU A 49 -6.45 5.59 -1.93
C LEU A 49 -5.25 6.49 -2.22
N LYS A 50 -4.25 5.96 -2.92
CA LYS A 50 -3.10 6.74 -3.38
C LYS A 50 -2.46 6.14 -4.64
N PRO A 51 -2.38 6.89 -5.74
CA PRO A 51 -1.45 6.57 -6.82
C PRO A 51 -0.01 6.93 -6.40
N LEU A 52 0.91 5.98 -6.50
CA LEU A 52 2.34 6.17 -6.27
C LEU A 52 3.08 6.27 -7.60
N ILE A 53 3.75 7.40 -7.82
CA ILE A 53 4.74 7.57 -8.89
C ILE A 53 6.09 6.96 -8.47
N THR A 54 7.02 6.84 -9.41
CA THR A 54 8.40 6.45 -9.12
C THR A 54 9.01 7.34 -8.03
N ASN A 55 9.74 6.74 -7.09
CA ASN A 55 10.34 7.40 -5.92
C ASN A 55 9.32 8.02 -4.95
N SER A 56 8.21 7.34 -4.72
CA SER A 56 7.23 7.75 -3.72
C SER A 56 6.78 6.60 -2.82
N TRP A 57 6.20 6.96 -1.67
CA TRP A 57 5.71 6.03 -0.66
C TRP A 57 4.38 6.49 -0.06
N CYS A 58 3.66 5.54 0.54
CA CYS A 58 2.52 5.82 1.40
C CYS A 58 2.40 4.82 2.55
N ASP A 59 1.80 5.28 3.65
CA ASP A 59 1.32 4.45 4.74
C ASP A 59 -0.21 4.39 4.69
N VAL A 60 -0.77 3.19 4.79
CA VAL A 60 -2.22 2.95 4.86
C VAL A 60 -2.55 2.26 6.18
N THR A 61 -3.64 2.66 6.82
CA THR A 61 -4.10 2.08 8.10
C THR A 61 -5.55 1.64 8.01
N TYR A 62 -5.89 0.52 8.64
CA TYR A 62 -7.26 0.02 8.72
C TYR A 62 -7.95 0.56 9.98
N ASN A 63 -9.06 1.29 9.85
CA ASN A 63 -9.77 1.87 11.00
C ASN A 63 -10.75 0.89 11.69
N GLY A 64 -10.84 -0.35 11.21
CA GLY A 64 -11.83 -1.34 11.64
C GLY A 64 -13.03 -1.48 10.70
N THR A 65 -13.11 -0.63 9.66
CA THR A 65 -14.16 -0.67 8.64
C THR A 65 -13.58 -0.52 7.24
N ALA A 66 -12.69 0.44 7.04
CA ALA A 66 -12.04 0.72 5.77
C ALA A 66 -10.55 1.03 5.95
N TRP A 67 -9.79 0.84 4.87
CA TRP A 67 -8.42 1.33 4.75
C TRP A 67 -8.45 2.83 4.42
N TYR A 68 -7.58 3.60 5.06
CA TYR A 68 -7.38 5.02 4.77
C TYR A 68 -5.88 5.33 4.60
N LEU A 69 -5.60 6.42 3.87
CA LEU A 69 -4.24 6.93 3.70
C LEU A 69 -3.81 7.66 4.98
N ALA A 70 -2.79 7.15 5.66
CA ALA A 70 -2.27 7.72 6.90
C ALA A 70 -1.14 8.72 6.64
N ALA A 71 -0.26 8.42 5.68
CA ALA A 71 0.84 9.30 5.28
C ALA A 71 1.27 9.01 3.84
N TYR A 72 1.97 9.97 3.22
CA TYR A 72 2.61 9.77 1.92
C TYR A 72 3.76 10.75 1.74
N GLY A 73 4.68 10.43 0.83
CA GLY A 73 5.80 11.29 0.51
C GLY A 73 6.62 10.81 -0.66
N THR A 74 7.70 11.55 -0.93
CA THR A 74 8.78 11.14 -1.82
C THR A 74 9.87 10.42 -1.02
N LEU A 75 10.65 9.57 -1.70
CA LEU A 75 11.84 8.93 -1.11
C LEU A 75 13.00 9.90 -0.90
#